data_AF-A0A087AD83-F1
#
_entry.id   AF-A0A087AD83-F1
#
_cell.length_a   1.000
_cell.length_b   1.000
_cell.length_c   1.000
_cell.angle_alpha   90.00
_cell.angle_beta   90.00
_cell.angle_gamma   90.00
#
_symmetry.space_group_name_H-M   'P 1'
#
loop_
_entity.id
_entity.type
_entity.pdbx_description
1 polymer ?
#
loop_
_entity_poly.entity_id
_entity_poly.type
_entity_poly.pdbx_seq_one_letter_code
_entity_poly.pdbx_strand_id
1 'polypeptide(L)'
;MFIKQRSVFDYQAILADAPNGVEARITRLTPNLTYDVTVIVPESYGLPASIEDKVVITSMDRKVVHRSFDALHDARTWVNDLVTTA
;
A
#
# COMPACT_ATOMS: atom_id res chain seq x y z
N MET A 1 1.27 -10.82 6.12
CA MET A 1 0.74 -10.25 7.40
C MET A 1 1.22 -8.80 7.58
N PHE A 2 0.48 -7.92 8.28
CA PHE A 2 0.96 -6.56 8.59
C PHE A 2 1.58 -6.47 9.99
N ILE A 3 2.77 -5.86 10.09
CA ILE A 3 3.44 -5.60 11.36
C ILE A 3 3.33 -4.11 11.69
N LYS A 4 2.86 -3.78 12.90
CA LYS A 4 2.85 -2.41 13.38
C LYS A 4 4.28 -1.96 13.71
N GLN A 5 4.66 -0.78 13.25
CA GLN A 5 5.96 -0.19 13.53
C GLN A 5 5.82 0.96 14.55
N ARG A 6 6.78 1.07 15.47
CA ARG A 6 6.83 2.20 16.42
C ARG A 6 7.21 3.47 15.65
N SER A 7 6.36 4.49 15.73
CA SER A 7 6.48 5.71 14.91
C SER A 7 5.86 6.92 15.62
N VAL A 8 6.12 8.13 15.12
CA VAL A 8 5.46 9.37 15.57
C VAL A 8 4.02 9.48 15.08
N PHE A 9 3.58 8.55 14.24
CA PHE A 9 2.22 8.45 13.72
C PHE A 9 1.33 7.61 14.64
N ASP A 10 0.03 7.90 14.66
CA ASP A 10 -0.94 7.08 15.40
C ASP A 10 -1.00 5.64 14.91
N TYR A 11 -0.76 5.45 13.62
CA TYR A 11 -0.72 4.13 13.02
C TYR A 11 0.29 4.09 11.88
N GLN A 12 1.17 3.10 11.94
CA GLN A 12 2.01 2.70 10.83
C GLN A 12 2.10 1.18 10.78
N ALA A 13 1.86 0.59 9.61
CA ALA A 13 2.06 -0.82 9.38
C ALA A 13 2.70 -1.11 8.02
N ILE A 14 3.53 -2.15 8.00
CA ILE A 14 4.23 -2.64 6.81
C ILE A 14 3.83 -4.10 6.56
N LEU A 15 3.70 -4.47 5.28
CA LEU A 15 3.46 -5.85 4.87
C LEU A 15 4.74 -6.69 5.04
N ALA A 16 4.67 -7.74 5.86
CA ALA A 16 5.81 -8.56 6.26
C ALA A 16 6.18 -9.66 5.25
N ASP A 17 5.17 -10.22 4.57
CA ASP A 17 5.31 -11.39 3.68
C ASP A 17 4.89 -11.03 2.26
N ALA A 18 5.28 -9.83 1.82
CA ALA A 18 4.95 -9.38 0.48
C ALA A 18 5.69 -10.22 -0.57
N PRO A 19 5.10 -10.46 -1.76
CA PRO A 19 5.83 -11.01 -2.89
C PRO A 19 7.12 -10.23 -3.16
N ASN A 20 8.15 -10.90 -3.72
CA ASN A 20 9.46 -10.29 -3.90
C ASN A 20 9.39 -8.93 -4.62
N GLY A 21 9.93 -7.89 -3.97
CA GLY A 21 9.97 -6.52 -4.49
C GLY A 21 8.71 -5.69 -4.24
N VAL A 22 7.67 -6.26 -3.63
CA VAL A 22 6.46 -5.54 -3.22
C VAL A 22 6.63 -4.96 -1.82
N GLU A 23 6.34 -3.67 -1.68
CA GLU A 23 6.34 -2.98 -0.40
C GLU A 23 4.98 -2.31 -0.22
N ALA A 24 4.32 -2.54 0.91
CA ALA A 24 3.07 -1.84 1.22
C ALA A 24 3.14 -1.21 2.61
N ARG A 25 2.69 0.03 2.69
CA ARG A 25 2.65 0.84 3.91
C ARG A 25 1.26 1.42 4.10
N ILE A 26 0.74 1.28 5.31
CA ILE A 26 -0.48 1.95 5.76
C ILE A 26 -0.10 2.89 6.88
N THR A 27 -0.36 4.18 6.72
CA THR A 27 -0.03 5.23 7.68
C THR A 27 -1.28 6.03 8.04
N ARG A 28 -1.41 6.45 9.29
CA ARG A 28 -2.37 7.48 9.69
C ARG A 28 -1.68 8.49 10.59
N LEU A 29 -1.68 9.75 10.15
CA LEU A 29 -0.97 10.82 10.82
C LEU A 29 -1.60 11.20 12.17
N THR A 30 -2.94 11.32 12.22
CA THR A 30 -3.71 11.64 13.44
C THR A 30 -5.08 10.91 13.45
N PRO A 31 -5.83 10.81 14.56
CA PRO A 31 -6.93 9.85 14.63
C PRO A 31 -8.12 10.24 13.76
N ASN A 32 -8.21 11.53 13.45
CA ASN A 32 -9.28 12.17 12.70
C ASN A 32 -8.97 12.28 11.20
N LEU A 33 -7.82 11.76 10.75
CA LEU A 33 -7.45 11.70 9.35
C LEU A 33 -7.65 10.30 8.78
N THR A 34 -7.82 10.25 7.47
CA THR A 34 -7.87 8.99 6.73
C THR A 34 -6.53 8.25 6.81
N TYR A 35 -6.60 6.93 6.63
CA TYR A 35 -5.43 6.10 6.41
C TYR A 35 -4.91 6.34 5.01
N ASP A 36 -3.64 6.70 4.90
CA ASP A 36 -2.91 6.73 3.64
C ASP A 36 -2.27 5.36 3.39
N VAL A 37 -2.47 4.84 2.18
CA VAL A 37 -1.90 3.59 1.74
C VAL A 37 -1.00 3.85 0.54
N THR A 38 0.24 3.37 0.65
CA THR A 38 1.22 3.39 -0.42
C THR A 38 1.64 1.95 -0.71
N VAL A 39 1.52 1.53 -1.96
CA VAL A 39 2.04 0.24 -2.45
C VAL A 39 3.05 0.51 -3.55
N ILE A 40 4.24 -0.04 -3.39
CA ILE A 40 5.35 0.06 -4.32
C ILE A 40 5.61 -1.35 -4.85
N VAL A 41 5.59 -1.50 -6.16
CA VAL A 41 5.85 -2.78 -6.83
C VAL A 41 6.86 -2.60 -7.96
N PRO A 42 7.56 -3.67 -8.38
CA PRO A 42 8.37 -3.64 -9.60
C PRO A 42 7.52 -3.30 -10.82
N GLU A 43 8.09 -2.68 -11.85
CA GLU A 43 7.37 -2.36 -13.09
C GLU A 43 6.75 -3.60 -13.74
N SER A 44 7.46 -4.73 -13.72
CA SER A 44 7.00 -6.01 -14.26
C SER A 44 5.84 -6.64 -13.47
N TYR A 45 5.49 -6.09 -12.31
CA TYR A 45 4.38 -6.58 -11.50
C TYR A 45 3.05 -6.28 -12.19
N GLY A 46 2.24 -7.33 -12.39
CA GLY A 46 0.90 -7.21 -12.91
C GLY A 46 0.01 -6.49 -11.90
N LEU A 47 -0.56 -5.35 -12.31
CA LEU A 47 -1.57 -4.67 -11.50
C LEU A 47 -2.95 -4.91 -12.11
N PRO A 48 -4.01 -4.97 -11.30
CA PRO A 48 -5.37 -5.00 -11.82
C PRO A 48 -5.64 -3.79 -12.72
N ALA A 49 -6.30 -4.02 -13.86
CA ALA A 49 -6.65 -2.97 -14.83
C ALA A 49 -7.44 -1.80 -14.20
N SER A 50 -8.16 -2.04 -13.10
CA SER A 50 -8.91 -1.04 -12.35
C SER A 50 -8.04 -0.02 -11.58
N ILE A 51 -6.73 -0.21 -11.57
CA ILE A 51 -5.76 0.59 -10.80
C ILE A 51 -4.66 1.15 -11.70
N GLU A 52 -4.49 0.64 -12.93
CA GLU A 52 -3.45 1.09 -13.87
C GLU A 52 -3.49 2.60 -14.17
N ASP A 53 -4.68 3.20 -14.21
CA ASP A 53 -4.89 4.64 -14.40
C ASP A 53 -4.44 5.49 -13.21
N LYS A 54 -4.19 4.87 -12.05
CA LYS A 54 -3.80 5.50 -10.78
C LYS A 54 -2.35 5.22 -10.42
N VAL A 55 -1.62 4.54 -11.29
CA VAL A 55 -0.20 4.22 -11.10
C VAL A 55 0.64 5.43 -11.43
N VAL A 56 1.52 5.80 -10.51
CA VAL A 56 2.64 6.70 -10.79
C VAL A 56 3.88 5.83 -11.06
N ILE A 57 4.39 5.86 -12.29
CA ILE A 57 5.67 5.23 -12.63
C ILE A 57 6.80 6.17 -12.20
N THR A 58 7.73 5.64 -11.41
CA THR A 58 8.91 6.38 -10.93
C THR A 58 10.15 5.99 -11.72
N SER A 59 11.20 6.82 -11.70
CA SER A 59 12.44 6.65 -12.47
C SER A 59 13.31 5.43 -12.10
N MET A 60 12.83 4.54 -11.23
CA MET A 60 13.55 3.35 -10.75
C MET A 60 12.83 2.04 -11.12
N ASP A 61 12.10 2.03 -12.25
CA ASP A 61 11.34 0.86 -12.74
C ASP A 61 10.39 0.31 -11.66
N ARG A 62 9.78 1.22 -10.90
CA ARG A 62 8.82 0.92 -9.84
C ARG A 62 7.52 1.65 -10.11
N LYS A 63 6.43 0.92 -9.94
CA LYS A 63 5.06 1.43 -9.94
C LYS A 63 4.67 1.74 -8.52
N VAL A 64 4.18 2.95 -8.29
CA VAL A 64 3.66 3.38 -7.00
C VAL A 64 2.18 3.63 -7.12
N VAL A 65 1.40 3.03 -6.21
CA VAL A 65 -0.04 3.19 -6.12
C VAL A 65 -0.37 3.79 -4.76
N HIS A 66 -1.10 4.89 -4.78
CA HIS A 66 -1.57 5.58 -3.58
C HIS A 66 -3.09 5.56 -3.49
N ARG A 67 -3.61 5.36 -2.28
CA ARG A 67 -5.04 5.48 -1.99
C ARG A 67 -5.31 5.76 -0.52
N SER A 68 -6.37 6.52 -0.24
CA SER A 68 -6.80 6.82 1.12
C SER A 68 -8.10 6.11 1.49
N PHE A 69 -8.26 5.79 2.79
CA PHE A 69 -9.42 5.09 3.34
C PHE A 69 -9.80 5.64 4.71
N ASP A 70 -11.09 5.69 5.03
CA ASP A 70 -11.56 6.11 6.36
C ASP A 70 -11.30 5.02 7.43
N ALA A 71 -11.37 3.74 7.03
CA ALA A 71 -11.21 2.61 7.92
C ALA A 71 -9.93 1.81 7.65
N LEU A 72 -9.26 1.39 8.73
CA LEU A 72 -8.07 0.54 8.66
C LEU A 72 -8.36 -0.83 8.03
N HIS A 73 -9.56 -1.36 8.25
CA HIS A 73 -9.95 -2.65 7.68
C HIS A 73 -9.95 -2.59 6.16
N ASP A 74 -10.59 -1.57 5.59
CA ASP A 74 -10.68 -1.37 4.14
C ASP A 74 -9.31 -1.14 3.51
N ALA A 75 -8.45 -0.35 4.16
CA ALA A 75 -7.06 -0.15 3.74
C ALA A 75 -6.30 -1.47 3.65
N ARG A 76 -6.44 -2.34 4.65
CA ARG A 76 -5.76 -3.66 4.68
C ARG A 76 -6.30 -4.60 3.62
N THR A 77 -7.63 -4.67 3.48
CA THR A 77 -8.30 -5.52 2.48
C THR A 77 -7.85 -5.11 1.08
N TRP A 78 -7.87 -3.81 0.77
CA TRP A 78 -7.43 -3.32 -0.53
C TRP A 78 -5.97 -3.65 -0.85
N VAL A 79 -5.05 -3.51 0.12
CA VAL A 79 -3.65 -3.93 -0.11
C VAL A 79 -3.57 -5.42 -0.39
N ASN A 80 -4.23 -6.25 0.42
CA ASN A 80 -4.20 -7.70 0.25
C ASN A 80 -4.74 -8.10 -1.12
N ASP A 81 -5.87 -7.53 -1.56
CA ASP A 81 -6.43 -7.79 -2.88
C ASP A 81 -5.46 -7.39 -3.98
N LEU A 82 -4.81 -6.22 -3.84
CA LEU A 82 -3.84 -5.72 -4.81
C LEU A 82 -2.63 -6.65 -4.95
N VAL A 83 -2.11 -7.16 -3.83
CA VAL A 83 -0.90 -7.99 -3.85
C VAL A 83 -1.16 -9.47 -4.10
N THR A 84 -2.39 -9.97 -3.88
CA THR A 84 -2.73 -11.39 -4.09
C THR A 84 -3.23 -11.67 -5.52
N THR A 85 -3.64 -10.63 -6.26
CA THR A 85 -4.19 -10.78 -7.63
C THR A 85 -3.11 -10.78 -8.73
N ALA A 86 -1.82 -10.84 -8.36
CA ALA A 86 -0.68 -10.78 -9.28
C ALA A 86 0.12 -12.09 -9.32
#